data_AF-A0A3C1K9F7-F1
#
_entry.id   AF-A0A3C1K9F7-F1
#
_cell.length_a   1.000
_cell.length_b   1.000
_cell.length_c   1.000
_cell.angle_alpha   90.00
_cell.angle_beta   90.00
_cell.angle_gamma   90.00
#
_symmetry.space_group_name_H-M   'P 1'
#
loop_
_entity.id
_entity.type
_entity.pdbx_description
1 polymer ?
#
loop_
_entity_poly.entity_id
_entity_poly.type
_entity_poly.pdbx_seq_one_letter_code
_entity_poly.pdbx_strand_id
1 'polypeptide(L)' 'MTRTKDIERIVTAAHALTRIAAVRTGSEVPAAQWRMLSALNGEGALRVGALAQFARTPQPVVTRLVGQLVDEGLVTRA' A
#
# COMPACT_ATOMS: atom_id res chain seq x y z
N MET A 1 -26.12 -9.56 10.60
CA MET A 1 -26.06 -8.08 10.79
C MET A 1 -24.83 -7.60 11.56
N THR A 2 -24.26 -8.37 12.51
CA THR A 2 -23.11 -7.94 13.34
C THR A 2 -21.77 -7.97 12.58
N ARG A 3 -21.49 -9.04 11.83
CA ARG A 3 -20.21 -9.25 11.12
C ARG A 3 -19.84 -8.14 10.12
N THR A 4 -20.80 -7.63 9.36
CA THR A 4 -20.56 -6.53 8.40
C THR A 4 -20.14 -5.25 9.11
N LYS A 5 -20.83 -4.91 10.20
CA LYS A 5 -20.50 -3.73 11.02
C LYS A 5 -19.13 -3.84 11.68
N ASP A 6 -18.74 -5.05 12.09
CA ASP A 6 -17.42 -5.28 12.68
C ASP A 6 -16.31 -5.13 11.63
N ILE A 7 -16.52 -5.64 10.41
CA ILE A 7 -15.59 -5.43 9.30
C ILE A 7 -15.46 -3.94 8.96
N GLU A 8 -16.58 -3.21 8.86
CA GLU A 8 -16.58 -1.76 8.60
C GLU A 8 -15.80 -0.98 9.66
N ARG A 9 -15.98 -1.32 10.94
CA ARG A 9 -15.22 -0.72 12.05
C ARG A 9 -13.73 -0.98 11.93
N ILE A 10 -13.34 -2.22 11.64
CA ILE A 10 -11.93 -2.60 11.49
C ILE A 10 -11.29 -1.85 10.32
N VAL A 11 -11.95 -1.82 9.15
CA VAL A 11 -11.45 -1.12 7.96
C VAL A 11 -11.30 0.38 8.25
N THR A 12 -12.30 0.99 8.88
CA THR A 12 -12.26 2.41 9.24
C THR A 12 -11.15 2.71 10.25
N ALA A 13 -11.00 1.88 11.28
CA ALA A 13 -9.95 2.02 12.28
C ALA A 13 -8.55 1.86 11.66
N ALA A 14 -8.37 0.89 10.75
CA ALA A 14 -7.12 0.70 10.03
C ALA A 14 -6.74 1.94 9.20
N HIS A 15 -7.68 2.52 8.45
CA HIS A 15 -7.43 3.76 7.70
C HIS A 15 -7.08 4.94 8.60
N ALA A 16 -7.76 5.09 9.74
CA ALA A 16 -7.42 6.11 10.73
C ALA A 16 -6.01 5.91 11.29
N LEU A 17 -5.64 4.67 11.61
CA LEU A 17 -4.31 4.33 12.12
C LEU A 17 -3.21 4.63 11.10
N THR A 18 -3.40 4.26 9.82
CA THR A 18 -2.44 4.60 8.75
C THR A 18 -2.22 6.11 8.65
N ARG A 19 -3.30 6.92 8.72
CA ARG A 19 -3.19 8.37 8.69
C ARG A 19 -2.44 8.92 9.91
N ILE A 20 -2.73 8.43 11.11
CA ILE A 20 -2.05 8.85 12.34
C ILE A 20 -0.55 8.50 12.26
N ALA A 21 -0.22 7.28 11.84
CA ALA A 21 1.16 6.85 11.69
C ALA A 21 1.91 7.76 10.71
N ALA A 22 1.34 8.04 9.54
CA ALA A 22 1.97 8.91 8.55
C ALA A 22 2.27 10.32 9.09
N VAL A 23 1.33 10.93 9.81
CA VAL A 23 1.53 12.24 10.45
C VAL A 23 2.62 12.16 11.53
N ARG A 24 2.62 11.11 12.35
CA ARG A 24 3.55 10.96 13.48
C ARG A 24 4.98 10.65 13.04
N THR A 25 5.16 10.00 11.89
CA THR A 25 6.49 9.71 11.33
C THR A 25 6.97 10.76 10.34
N GLY A 26 6.16 11.78 10.04
CA GLY A 26 6.48 12.75 8.98
C GLY A 26 6.57 12.11 7.59
N SER A 27 5.88 10.98 7.38
CA SER A 27 5.92 10.28 6.09
C SER A 27 5.14 11.06 5.05
N GLU A 28 5.83 11.49 3.99
CA GLU A 28 5.19 12.13 2.83
C GLU A 28 4.69 11.13 1.78
N VAL A 29 5.07 9.85 1.91
CA VAL A 29 4.65 8.78 1.01
C VAL A 29 3.11 8.67 0.99
N PRO A 30 2.45 8.82 -0.16
CA PRO A 30 1.01 8.67 -0.28
C PRO A 30 0.52 7.26 0.10
N ALA A 31 -0.69 7.17 0.67
CA ALA A 31 -1.25 5.90 1.14
C ALA A 31 -1.33 4.79 0.05
N ALA A 32 -1.43 5.16 -1.23
CA ALA A 32 -1.38 4.21 -2.33
C ALA A 32 0.01 3.59 -2.55
N GLN A 33 1.07 4.38 -2.37
CA GLN A 33 2.45 3.92 -2.46
C GLN A 33 2.82 3.07 -1.23
N TRP A 34 2.36 3.45 -0.02
CA TRP A 34 2.52 2.64 1.20
C TRP A 34 2.04 1.20 1.05
N ARG A 35 0.92 0.99 0.35
CA ARG A 35 0.42 -0.37 0.08
C ARG A 35 1.41 -1.21 -0.74
N MET A 36 2.15 -0.59 -1.67
CA MET A 36 3.18 -1.31 -2.43
C MET A 36 4.36 -1.67 -1.52
N LEU A 37 4.83 -0.71 -0.71
CA LEU A 37 5.93 -0.91 0.22
C LEU A 37 5.59 -1.99 1.27
N SER A 38 4.39 -1.95 1.84
CA SER A 38 3.93 -2.99 2.78
C SER A 38 3.86 -4.37 2.12
N ALA A 39 3.40 -4.46 0.88
CA ALA A 39 3.34 -5.73 0.14
C ALA A 39 4.74 -6.29 -0.12
N LEU A 40 5.66 -5.45 -0.61
CA LEU A 40 7.04 -5.85 -0.89
C LEU A 40 7.83 -6.18 0.39
N ASN A 41 7.56 -5.49 1.50
CA ASN A 41 8.18 -5.80 2.79
C ASN A 41 7.68 -7.12 3.39
N GLY A 42 6.42 -7.50 3.11
CA GLY A 42 5.84 -8.76 3.59
C GLY A 42 6.18 -9.97 2.72
N GLU A 43 6.05 -9.83 1.40
CA GLU A 43 6.17 -10.93 0.43
C GLU A 43 7.54 -10.97 -0.27
N GLY A 44 8.38 -9.95 -0.08
CA GLY A 44 9.65 -9.79 -0.78
C GLY A 44 9.48 -9.26 -2.22
N ALA A 45 10.42 -9.63 -3.10
CA ALA A 45 10.42 -9.18 -4.48
C ALA A 45 9.23 -9.80 -5.26
N LEU A 46 8.37 -8.95 -5.82
CA LEU A 46 7.20 -9.37 -6.57
C LEU A 46 7.23 -8.86 -8.02
N ARG A 47 6.72 -9.68 -8.94
CA ARG A 47 6.36 -9.21 -10.29
C ARG A 47 5.25 -8.16 -10.19
N VAL A 48 5.27 -7.15 -11.06
CA VAL A 48 4.27 -6.06 -11.07
C VAL A 48 2.83 -6.57 -11.13
N GLY A 49 2.56 -7.63 -11.89
CA GLY A 49 1.23 -8.25 -11.94
C GLY A 49 0.79 -8.91 -10.63
N ALA A 50 1.72 -9.57 -9.93
CA ALA A 50 1.45 -10.17 -8.62
C ALA A 50 1.23 -9.09 -7.56
N LEU A 51 2.04 -8.02 -7.60
CA LEU A 51 1.86 -6.84 -6.74
C LEU A 51 0.49 -6.17 -6.97
N ALA A 52 0.04 -6.07 -8.23
CA ALA A 52 -1.28 -5.56 -8.58
C ALA A 52 -2.43 -6.40 -7.99
N GLN A 53 -2.30 -7.73 -8.06
CA GLN A 53 -3.26 -8.66 -7.48
C GLN A 53 -3.31 -8.53 -5.96
N PHE A 54 -2.16 -8.53 -5.29
CA PHE A 54 -2.06 -8.40 -3.83
C PHE A 54 -2.68 -7.08 -3.35
N ALA A 55 -2.34 -5.99 -4.04
CA ALA A 55 -2.84 -4.67 -3.70
C ALA A 55 -4.29 -4.39 -4.12
N ARG A 56 -4.94 -5.35 -4.80
CA ARG A 56 -6.28 -5.21 -5.40
C ARG A 56 -6.41 -3.90 -6.19
N THR A 57 -5.38 -3.58 -6.97
CA THR A 57 -5.27 -2.33 -7.72
C THR A 57 -4.93 -2.66 -9.17
N PRO A 58 -5.54 -2.01 -10.18
CA PRO A 58 -5.24 -2.31 -11.58
C PRO A 58 -3.75 -2.18 -11.90
N GLN A 59 -3.22 -3.10 -12.69
CA GLN A 59 -1.79 -3.13 -13.02
C GLN A 59 -1.26 -1.81 -13.60
N PRO A 60 -1.97 -1.07 -14.50
CA PRO A 60 -1.48 0.22 -14.98
C PRO A 60 -1.22 1.24 -13.85
N VAL A 61 -2.06 1.23 -12.82
CA VAL A 61 -1.89 2.08 -11.63
C VAL A 61 -0.69 1.62 -10.81
N VAL A 62 -0.56 0.30 -10.59
CA VAL A 62 0.59 -0.27 -9.87
C VAL A 62 1.91 0.04 -10.60
N THR A 63 1.96 -0.12 -11.92
CA THR A 63 3.13 0.23 -12.73
C THR A 63 3.55 1.68 -12.51
N ARG A 64 2.58 2.62 -12.54
CA ARG A 64 2.83 4.04 -12.28
C ARG A 64 3.36 4.28 -10.87
N LEU A 65 2.73 3.69 -9.85
CA LEU A 65 3.13 3.85 -8.45
C LEU A 65 4.53 3.27 -8.18
N VAL A 66 4.84 2.10 -8.74
CA VAL A 66 6.18 1.51 -8.64
C VAL A 66 7.21 2.38 -9.37
N GLY A 67 6.87 3.01 -10.50
CA GLY A 67 7.73 4.00 -11.15
C GLY A 67 8.10 5.14 -10.20
N GLN A 68 7.10 5.78 -9.58
CA GLN A 68 7.32 6.84 -8.60
C GLN A 68 8.19 6.40 -7.43
N LEU A 69 7.94 5.20 -6.89
CA LEU A 69 8.74 4.64 -5.79
C LEU A 69 10.20 4.34 -6.21
N VAL A 70 10.44 4.00 -7.48
CA VAL A 70 11.81 3.86 -8.01
C VAL A 70 12.48 5.23 -8.12
N ASP A 71 11.76 6.24 -8.64
CA ASP A 71 12.27 7.61 -8.77
C ASP A 71 12.62 8.22 -7.39
N GLU A 72 11.84 7.88 -6.36
CA GLU A 72 12.07 8.25 -4.96
C GLU A 72 13.16 7.39 -4.27
N GLY A 73 13.70 6.37 -4.93
CA GLY A 73 14.75 5.50 -4.39
C GLY A 73 14.28 4.50 -3.31
N LEU A 74 12.97 4.29 -3.19
CA LEU A 74 12.36 3.44 -2.15
C LEU A 74 12.24 1.97 -2.56
N VAL A 75 12.25 1.68 -3.86
CA VAL A 75 12.25 0.32 -4.41
C VAL A 75 13.20 0.22 -5.60
N THR A 76 13.67 -0.99 -5.91
CA THR A 76 14.49 -1.26 -7.09
C THR A 76 13.82 -2.28 -8.01
N ARG A 77 14.23 -2.28 -9.28
CA ARG A 77 13.85 -3.30 -10.27
C ARG A 77 15.09 -4.15 -10.56
N ALA A 78 14.89 -5.46 -10.62
CA ALA A 78 15.90 -6.45 -10.99
C ALA A 78 15.38 -7.30 -12.15
#